data_AF-A0A935RRL8-F1
#
_entry.id   AF-A0A935RRL8-F1
#
_cell.length_a   1.000
_cell.length_b   1.000
_cell.length_c   1.000
_cell.angle_alpha   90.00
_cell.angle_beta   90.00
_cell.angle_gamma   90.00
#
_symmetry.space_group_name_H-M   'P 1'
#
loop_
_entity.id
_entity.type
_entity.pdbx_description
1 polymer ?
#
loop_
_entity_poly.entity_id
_entity_poly.type
_entity_poly.pdbx_seq_one_letter_code
_entity_poly.pdbx_strand_id
1 'polypeptide(L)'
;MKHNIDHILDNYWAGESTVEDEVLLKDYFKSGEIQEKHELYKELFVFFSEQNNITYQKENIVIDYSRLLDKYWDGETSEDEEFILKVYFCSGNVQEEHKGFVDLFEYFDTQKSITFNSQQSKSIDVKPKIKYFSFRKIIYSIAAASVLLFAAVTVMKDINPDPTVQQTAMVYEIEDPEEALRVTKEALALVSKKFRASQQTVRENMGSLEKAAIFK
;
A
#
# COMPACT_ATOMS: atom_id res chain seq x y z
N MET A 1 -28.65 23.23 47.09
CA MET A 1 -27.30 22.61 47.12
C MET A 1 -26.36 23.58 46.46
N LYS A 2 -25.42 24.18 47.19
CA LYS A 2 -24.36 24.97 46.55
C LYS A 2 -23.40 23.95 45.94
N HIS A 3 -23.50 23.69 44.65
CA HIS A 3 -22.49 22.90 43.95
C HIS A 3 -21.16 23.64 44.16
N ASN A 4 -20.22 23.00 44.85
CA ASN A 4 -18.95 23.63 45.16
C ASN A 4 -18.18 23.74 43.85
N ILE A 5 -18.01 24.97 43.34
CA ILE A 5 -17.30 25.22 42.08
C ILE A 5 -15.90 24.59 42.11
N ASP A 6 -15.26 24.49 43.27
CA ASP A 6 -13.98 23.79 43.46
C ASP A 6 -14.06 22.32 43.02
N HIS A 7 -15.09 21.60 43.48
CA HIS A 7 -15.26 20.19 43.16
C HIS A 7 -15.60 19.99 41.69
N ILE A 8 -16.33 20.94 41.09
CA ILE A 8 -16.62 20.90 39.66
C ILE A 8 -15.34 21.15 38.85
N LEU A 9 -14.49 22.09 39.28
CA LEU A 9 -13.20 22.35 38.65
C LEU A 9 -12.27 21.13 38.77
N ASP A 10 -12.18 20.50 39.93
CA ASP A 10 -11.38 19.29 40.12
C ASP A 10 -11.82 18.16 39.18
N ASN A 11 -13.14 17.93 39.06
CA ASN A 11 -13.69 16.95 38.13
C ASN A 11 -13.46 17.34 36.66
N TYR A 12 -13.55 18.63 36.32
CA TYR A 12 -13.25 19.13 34.98
C TYR A 12 -11.80 18.86 34.59
N TRP A 13 -10.86 19.11 35.50
CA TRP A 13 -9.44 18.83 35.29
C TRP A 13 -9.11 17.33 35.28
N ALA A 14 -9.88 16.52 36.00
CA ALA A 14 -9.79 15.06 35.95
C ALA A 14 -10.44 14.43 34.70
N GLY A 15 -11.25 15.20 33.95
CA GLY A 15 -12.03 14.69 32.81
C GLY A 15 -13.26 13.87 33.20
N GLU A 16 -13.75 14.03 34.43
CA GLU A 16 -14.92 13.33 34.98
C GLU A 16 -16.16 14.26 35.10
N SER A 17 -16.09 15.49 34.59
CA SER A 17 -17.20 16.44 34.61
C SER A 17 -18.34 16.04 33.66
N THR A 18 -19.58 16.33 34.07
CA THR A 18 -20.75 16.17 33.22
C THR A 18 -20.98 17.38 32.31
N VAL A 19 -21.82 17.25 31.29
CA VAL A 19 -22.18 18.37 30.40
C VAL A 19 -22.87 19.48 31.21
N GLU A 20 -23.68 19.11 32.19
CA GLU A 20 -24.35 20.02 33.11
C GLU A 20 -23.33 20.80 33.97
N ASP A 21 -22.29 20.13 34.46
CA ASP A 21 -21.20 20.76 35.22
C ASP A 21 -20.44 21.80 34.40
N GLU A 22 -20.14 21.51 33.13
CA GLU A 22 -19.47 22.45 32.23
C GLU A 22 -20.32 23.69 31.92
N VAL A 23 -21.64 23.51 31.78
CA VAL A 23 -22.57 24.64 31.62
C VAL A 23 -22.56 25.52 32.86
N LEU A 24 -22.56 24.93 34.06
CA LEU A 24 -22.46 25.66 35.32
C LEU A 24 -21.13 26.42 35.45
N LEU A 25 -20.00 25.84 35.03
CA LEU A 25 -18.71 26.54 34.99
C LEU A 25 -18.76 27.73 34.02
N LYS A 26 -19.31 27.55 32.82
CA LYS A 26 -19.46 28.63 31.83
C LYS A 26 -20.30 29.77 32.37
N ASP A 27 -21.42 29.48 33.02
CA ASP A 27 -22.30 30.50 33.60
C ASP A 27 -21.65 31.20 34.79
N TYR A 28 -20.92 30.45 35.64
CA TYR A 28 -20.16 30.99 36.75
C TYR A 28 -19.10 32.01 36.29
N PHE A 29 -18.25 31.64 35.33
CA PHE A 29 -17.20 32.52 34.80
C PHE A 29 -17.73 33.69 33.94
N LYS A 30 -18.96 33.60 33.44
CA LYS A 30 -19.66 34.72 32.78
C LYS A 30 -20.32 35.70 33.74
N SER A 31 -20.76 35.24 34.91
CA SER A 31 -21.53 36.07 35.85
C SER A 31 -20.72 37.16 36.55
N GLY A 32 -19.38 37.15 36.42
CA GLY A 32 -18.49 38.23 36.88
C GLY A 32 -18.20 38.23 38.39
N GLU A 33 -18.97 37.50 39.20
CA GLU A 33 -18.74 37.29 40.64
C GLU A 33 -17.88 36.04 40.88
N ILE A 34 -16.60 36.13 40.52
CA ILE A 34 -15.64 35.03 40.61
C ILE A 34 -14.89 35.12 41.95
N GLN A 35 -14.70 33.98 42.61
CA GLN A 35 -13.89 33.89 43.83
C GLN A 35 -12.41 34.12 43.48
N GLU A 36 -11.67 34.78 44.37
CA GLU A 36 -10.24 35.12 44.14
C GLU A 36 -9.38 33.93 43.69
N LYS A 37 -9.64 32.73 44.25
CA LYS A 37 -8.97 31.47 43.86
C LYS A 37 -9.28 30.97 42.45
N HIS A 38 -10.35 31.44 41.82
CA HIS A 38 -10.78 31.06 40.47
C HIS A 38 -10.48 32.13 39.42
N GLU A 39 -9.97 33.30 39.82
CA GLU A 39 -9.67 34.40 38.89
C GLU A 39 -8.68 33.96 37.80
N LEU A 40 -7.73 33.09 38.15
CA LEU A 40 -6.75 32.51 37.21
C LEU A 40 -7.39 31.72 36.06
N TYR A 41 -8.56 31.11 36.29
CA TYR A 41 -9.24 30.29 35.29
C TYR A 41 -10.21 31.09 34.41
N LYS A 42 -10.50 32.34 34.79
CA LYS A 42 -11.42 33.22 34.06
C LYS A 42 -11.01 33.40 32.61
N GLU A 43 -9.73 33.73 32.36
CA GLU A 43 -9.22 33.93 31.00
C GLU A 43 -9.39 32.68 30.14
N LEU A 44 -9.18 31.50 30.73
CA LEU A 44 -9.35 30.22 30.04
C LEU A 44 -10.80 29.96 29.64
N PHE A 45 -11.74 30.11 30.57
CA PHE A 45 -13.16 29.85 30.29
C PHE A 45 -13.78 30.92 29.37
N VAL A 46 -13.30 32.17 29.43
CA VAL A 46 -13.63 33.22 28.45
C VAL A 46 -13.16 32.81 27.06
N PHE A 47 -11.88 32.41 26.90
CA PHE A 47 -11.34 31.93 25.63
C PHE A 47 -12.13 30.75 25.06
N PHE A 48 -12.49 29.75 25.89
CA PHE A 48 -13.32 28.63 25.44
C PHE A 48 -14.74 29.02 25.03
N SER A 49 -15.30 30.07 25.64
CA SER A 49 -16.60 30.61 25.25
C SER A 49 -16.51 31.37 23.93
N GLU A 50 -15.40 32.04 23.65
CA GLU A 50 -15.12 32.72 22.39
C GLU A 50 -14.89 31.71 21.25
N GLN A 51 -14.15 30.62 21.50
CA GLN A 51 -13.99 29.55 20.51
C GLN A 51 -15.30 28.81 20.20
N ASN A 52 -16.21 28.66 21.16
CA ASN A 52 -17.53 28.07 20.91
C ASN A 52 -18.46 28.98 20.07
N ASN A 53 -18.18 30.28 19.99
CA ASN A 53 -18.89 31.19 19.08
C ASN A 53 -18.45 31.04 17.62
N ILE A 54 -17.41 30.24 17.34
CA ILE A 54 -17.18 29.68 16.01
C ILE A 54 -18.16 28.51 15.84
N THR A 55 -19.46 28.81 15.93
CA THR A 55 -20.49 27.90 15.45
C THR A 55 -20.24 27.74 13.97
N TYR A 56 -19.83 26.54 13.55
CA TYR A 56 -19.84 26.16 12.15
C TYR A 56 -21.22 26.49 11.61
N GLN A 57 -21.31 27.57 10.82
CA GLN A 57 -22.45 27.76 9.95
C GLN A 57 -22.41 26.55 9.02
N LYS A 58 -23.20 25.52 9.34
CA LYS A 58 -23.55 24.50 8.35
C LYS A 58 -24.43 25.24 7.35
N GLU A 59 -23.79 26.04 6.51
CA GLU A 59 -24.37 26.48 5.26
C GLU A 59 -24.95 25.23 4.62
N ASN A 60 -26.14 25.41 4.05
CA ASN A 60 -26.81 24.36 3.32
C ASN A 60 -25.95 24.08 2.08
N ILE A 61 -24.86 23.33 2.25
CA ILE A 61 -23.95 22.93 1.19
C ILE A 61 -24.82 22.02 0.34
N VAL A 62 -25.32 22.56 -0.76
CA VAL A 62 -25.88 21.75 -1.83
C VAL A 62 -24.68 21.02 -2.42
N ILE A 63 -24.45 19.82 -1.91
CA ILE A 63 -23.36 18.97 -2.36
C ILE A 63 -23.74 18.48 -3.75
N ASP A 64 -22.95 18.88 -4.74
CA ASP A 64 -23.05 18.35 -6.09
C ASP A 64 -22.44 16.94 -6.10
N TYR A 65 -23.31 15.94 -5.94
CA TYR A 65 -22.91 14.54 -5.87
C TYR A 65 -22.25 14.05 -7.17
N SER A 66 -22.61 14.61 -8.33
CA SER A 66 -22.03 14.21 -9.61
C SER A 66 -20.57 14.65 -9.68
N ARG A 67 -20.28 15.91 -9.35
CA ARG A 67 -18.91 16.42 -9.26
C ARG A 67 -18.09 15.68 -8.20
N LEU A 68 -18.71 15.32 -7.08
CA LEU A 68 -18.04 14.56 -6.02
C LEU A 68 -17.67 13.14 -6.49
N LEU A 69 -18.52 12.52 -7.29
CA LEU A 69 -18.27 11.20 -7.87
C LEU A 69 -17.12 11.25 -8.88
N ASP A 70 -17.05 12.28 -9.73
CA ASP A 70 -15.94 12.45 -10.66
C ASP A 70 -14.60 12.55 -9.91
N LYS A 71 -14.54 13.37 -8.85
CA LYS A 71 -13.35 13.45 -7.98
C LYS A 71 -13.00 12.11 -7.34
N TYR A 72 -14.00 11.33 -6.93
CA TYR A 72 -13.78 10.01 -6.33
C TYR A 72 -13.13 9.04 -7.33
N TRP A 73 -13.59 9.08 -8.59
CA TRP A 73 -12.99 8.27 -9.66
C TRP A 73 -11.58 8.72 -10.02
N ASP A 74 -11.30 10.02 -9.95
CA ASP A 74 -9.95 10.58 -10.15
C ASP A 74 -9.02 10.36 -8.94
N GLY A 75 -9.55 9.93 -7.78
CA GLY A 75 -8.80 9.70 -6.55
C GLY A 75 -8.38 10.97 -5.82
N GLU A 76 -9.11 12.08 -6.04
CA GLU A 76 -8.84 13.40 -5.45
C GLU A 76 -9.76 13.73 -4.25
N THR A 77 -10.49 12.75 -3.72
CA THR A 77 -11.39 12.92 -2.59
C THR A 77 -10.68 12.94 -1.24
N SER A 78 -11.22 13.69 -0.29
CA SER A 78 -10.82 13.62 1.13
C SER A 78 -11.64 12.56 1.90
N GLU A 79 -11.18 12.19 3.10
CA GLU A 79 -11.90 11.24 3.96
C GLU A 79 -13.32 11.70 4.30
N ASP A 80 -13.50 13.00 4.57
CA ASP A 80 -14.81 13.59 4.86
C ASP A 80 -15.76 13.52 3.66
N GLU A 81 -15.22 13.75 2.44
CA GLU A 81 -15.96 13.67 1.18
C GLU A 81 -16.43 12.24 0.89
N GLU A 82 -15.58 11.25 1.12
CA GLU A 82 -15.92 9.83 0.96
C GLU A 82 -16.97 9.37 1.98
N PHE A 83 -16.89 9.89 3.22
CA PHE A 83 -17.92 9.64 4.22
C PHE A 83 -19.29 10.18 3.78
N ILE A 84 -19.33 11.40 3.24
CA ILE A 84 -20.56 12.00 2.69
C ILE A 84 -21.11 11.14 1.55
N LEU A 85 -20.25 10.70 0.64
CA LEU A 85 -20.63 9.85 -0.49
C LEU A 85 -21.23 8.52 -0.01
N LYS A 86 -20.60 7.90 0.99
CA LYS A 86 -21.11 6.69 1.63
C LYS A 86 -22.49 6.92 2.25
N VAL A 87 -22.68 8.00 3.02
CA VAL A 87 -23.98 8.34 3.63
C VAL A 87 -25.05 8.58 2.57
N TYR A 88 -24.70 9.25 1.46
CA TYR A 88 -25.60 9.49 0.34
C TYR A 88 -26.11 8.18 -0.27
N PHE A 89 -25.22 7.22 -0.58
CA PHE A 89 -25.62 5.92 -1.12
C PHE A 89 -26.37 5.04 -0.11
N CYS A 90 -26.05 5.12 1.18
CA CYS A 90 -26.79 4.41 2.23
C CYS A 90 -28.18 5.00 2.52
N SER A 91 -28.43 6.27 2.19
CA SER A 91 -29.69 6.95 2.50
C SER A 91 -30.89 6.45 1.70
N GLY A 92 -30.66 5.68 0.63
CA GLY A 92 -31.70 5.14 -0.25
C GLY A 92 -32.39 6.16 -1.16
N ASN A 93 -32.09 7.45 -1.03
CA ASN A 93 -32.59 8.52 -1.89
C ASN A 93 -31.51 9.00 -2.86
N VAL A 94 -31.16 8.11 -3.79
CA VAL A 94 -30.09 8.31 -4.77
C VAL A 94 -30.69 8.76 -6.10
N GLN A 95 -30.12 9.82 -6.69
CA GLN A 95 -30.45 10.30 -8.03
C GLN A 95 -30.38 9.17 -9.06
N GLU A 96 -31.25 9.23 -10.07
CA GLU A 96 -31.41 8.16 -11.07
C GLU A 96 -30.11 7.81 -11.80
N GLU A 97 -29.29 8.82 -12.10
CA GLU A 97 -27.98 8.70 -12.74
C GLU A 97 -26.96 7.93 -11.88
N HIS A 98 -27.12 7.96 -10.56
CA HIS A 98 -26.18 7.35 -9.61
C HIS A 98 -26.66 5.96 -9.12
N LYS A 99 -27.87 5.52 -9.47
CA LYS A 99 -28.41 4.21 -9.07
C LYS A 99 -27.50 3.04 -9.46
N GLY A 100 -26.80 3.15 -10.59
CA GLY A 100 -25.87 2.11 -11.06
C GLY A 100 -24.66 1.88 -10.14
N PHE A 101 -24.36 2.81 -9.24
CA PHE A 101 -23.22 2.71 -8.32
C PHE A 101 -23.62 2.27 -6.91
N VAL A 102 -24.91 2.13 -6.61
CA VAL A 102 -25.41 1.76 -5.28
C VAL A 102 -24.80 0.42 -4.82
N ASP A 103 -24.83 -0.59 -5.70
CA ASP A 103 -24.32 -1.94 -5.41
C ASP A 103 -22.84 -1.93 -5.02
N LEU A 104 -22.05 -1.02 -5.60
CA LEU A 104 -20.62 -0.87 -5.29
C LEU A 104 -20.41 -0.39 -3.85
N PHE A 105 -21.12 0.67 -3.45
CA PHE A 105 -21.00 1.24 -2.11
C PHE A 105 -21.59 0.33 -1.03
N GLU A 106 -22.66 -0.40 -1.34
CA GLU A 106 -23.24 -1.42 -0.46
C GLU A 106 -22.28 -2.60 -0.25
N TYR A 107 -21.60 -3.05 -1.32
CA TYR A 107 -20.61 -4.11 -1.22
C TYR A 107 -19.44 -3.72 -0.30
N PHE A 108 -18.95 -2.48 -0.36
CA PHE A 108 -17.87 -2.02 0.51
C PHE A 108 -18.26 -2.03 2.00
N ASP A 109 -19.50 -1.67 2.33
CA ASP A 109 -19.98 -1.74 3.71
C ASP A 109 -20.05 -3.20 4.20
N THR A 110 -20.53 -4.10 3.33
CA THR A 110 -20.57 -5.54 3.60
C THR A 110 -19.17 -6.11 3.83
N GLN A 111 -18.21 -5.77 2.98
CA GLN A 111 -16.82 -6.24 3.10
C GLN A 111 -16.12 -5.70 4.35
N LYS A 112 -16.45 -4.48 4.81
CA LYS A 112 -15.89 -3.92 6.05
C LYS A 112 -16.21 -4.79 7.27
N SER A 113 -17.34 -5.51 7.25
CA SER A 113 -17.73 -6.44 8.32
C SER A 113 -16.97 -7.77 8.30
N ILE A 114 -16.29 -8.11 7.20
CA ILE A 114 -15.53 -9.35 7.06
C ILE A 114 -14.19 -9.17 7.77
N THR A 115 -14.20 -9.48 9.06
CA THR A 115 -12.97 -9.61 9.84
C THR A 115 -12.29 -10.93 9.48
N PHE A 116 -10.99 -10.90 9.17
CA PHE A 116 -10.18 -12.10 8.97
C PHE A 116 -10.23 -12.97 10.25
N ASN A 117 -11.03 -14.03 10.23
CA ASN A 117 -11.10 -14.98 11.33
C ASN A 117 -9.88 -15.91 11.27
N SER A 118 -8.80 -15.49 11.93
CA SER A 118 -7.55 -16.24 12.07
C SER A 118 -7.76 -17.68 12.59
N GLN A 119 -8.85 -17.95 13.33
CA GLN A 119 -9.13 -19.27 13.92
C GLN A 119 -9.55 -20.33 12.88
N GLN A 120 -9.92 -19.94 11.66
CA GLN A 120 -10.27 -20.88 10.58
C GLN A 120 -9.13 -21.12 9.59
N SER A 121 -7.98 -20.46 9.78
CA SER A 121 -6.75 -20.85 9.08
C SER A 121 -6.25 -22.14 9.74
N LYS A 122 -6.69 -23.28 9.19
CA LYS A 122 -6.13 -24.60 9.51
C LYS A 122 -4.64 -24.46 9.24
N SER A 123 -3.83 -24.33 10.30
CA SER A 123 -2.39 -24.19 10.20
C SER A 123 -1.87 -25.41 9.46
N ILE A 124 -1.59 -25.24 8.17
CA ILE A 124 -0.90 -26.25 7.41
C ILE A 124 0.52 -26.17 7.97
N ASP A 125 0.83 -27.03 8.93
CA ASP A 125 2.17 -27.23 9.47
C ASP A 125 3.02 -27.86 8.35
N VAL A 126 3.36 -27.04 7.36
CA VAL A 126 4.28 -27.42 6.29
C VAL A 126 5.67 -27.38 6.89
N LYS A 127 6.03 -28.45 7.63
CA LYS A 127 7.42 -28.68 8.00
C LYS A 127 8.22 -28.84 6.69
N PRO A 128 9.14 -27.93 6.34
CA PRO A 128 9.92 -28.09 5.13
C PRO A 128 10.79 -29.33 5.32
N LYS A 129 10.53 -30.39 4.54
CA LYS A 129 11.42 -31.56 4.46
C LYS A 129 12.66 -31.14 3.67
N ILE A 130 13.59 -30.45 4.33
CA ILE A 130 14.86 -30.07 3.73
C ILE A 130 15.69 -31.35 3.57
N LYS A 131 15.81 -31.83 2.33
CA LYS A 131 16.65 -32.98 1.98
C LYS A 131 18.07 -32.47 1.77
N TYR A 132 18.95 -32.69 2.74
CA TYR A 132 20.37 -32.37 2.61
C TYR A 132 21.01 -33.28 1.56
N PHE A 133 21.40 -32.70 0.42
CA PHE A 133 22.14 -33.41 -0.61
C PHE A 133 23.62 -33.44 -0.23
N SER A 134 24.19 -34.63 -0.02
CA SER A 134 25.58 -34.77 0.38
C SER A 134 26.51 -34.62 -0.83
N PHE A 135 27.05 -33.42 -1.00
CA PHE A 135 27.98 -33.08 -2.10
C PHE A 135 29.37 -33.71 -1.96
N ARG A 136 29.66 -34.45 -0.88
CA ARG A 136 30.99 -35.05 -0.64
C ARG A 136 31.45 -35.91 -1.81
N LYS A 137 30.57 -36.75 -2.36
CA LYS A 137 30.91 -37.60 -3.53
C LYS A 137 31.19 -36.81 -4.79
N ILE A 138 30.48 -35.69 -5.00
CA ILE A 138 30.68 -34.80 -6.15
C ILE A 138 32.02 -34.06 -6.01
N ILE A 139 32.34 -33.56 -4.81
CA ILE A 139 33.61 -32.87 -4.55
C ILE A 139 34.80 -33.81 -4.78
N TYR A 140 34.74 -35.07 -4.34
CA TYR A 140 35.82 -36.04 -4.61
C TYR A 140 35.96 -36.37 -6.11
N SER A 141 34.84 -36.48 -6.84
CA SER A 141 34.87 -36.71 -8.29
C SER A 141 35.48 -35.53 -9.05
N ILE A 142 35.15 -34.29 -8.66
CA ILE A 142 35.71 -33.07 -9.27
C ILE A 142 37.21 -32.96 -8.94
N ALA A 143 37.61 -33.26 -7.71
CA ALA A 143 39.02 -33.25 -7.31
C ALA A 143 39.85 -34.23 -8.16
N ALA A 144 39.41 -35.48 -8.31
CA ALA A 144 40.13 -36.48 -9.11
C ALA A 144 40.27 -36.07 -10.59
N ALA A 145 39.21 -35.54 -11.19
CA ALA A 145 39.25 -35.05 -12.58
C ALA A 145 40.19 -33.85 -12.73
N SER A 146 40.18 -32.92 -11.76
CA SER A 146 41.02 -31.74 -11.78
C SER A 146 42.51 -32.07 -11.70
N VAL A 147 42.91 -33.08 -10.90
CA VAL A 147 44.30 -33.56 -10.81
C VAL A 147 44.78 -34.14 -12.14
N LEU A 148 43.94 -34.93 -12.84
CA LEU A 148 44.28 -35.49 -14.15
C LEU A 148 44.44 -34.42 -15.22
N LEU A 149 43.55 -33.42 -15.24
CA LEU A 149 43.66 -32.29 -16.15
C LEU A 149 44.91 -31.45 -15.85
N PHE A 150 45.21 -31.20 -14.58
CA PHE A 150 46.40 -30.46 -14.18
C PHE A 150 47.67 -31.17 -14.63
N ALA A 151 47.78 -32.49 -14.39
CA ALA A 151 48.90 -33.30 -14.83
C ALA A 151 49.03 -33.35 -16.37
N ALA A 152 47.92 -33.46 -17.10
CA ALA A 152 47.94 -33.42 -18.56
C ALA A 152 48.43 -32.07 -19.10
N VAL A 153 47.99 -30.96 -18.48
CA VAL A 153 48.40 -29.60 -18.85
C VAL A 153 49.88 -29.38 -18.54
N THR A 154 50.40 -29.84 -17.39
CA THR A 154 51.84 -29.69 -17.09
C THR A 154 52.70 -30.46 -18.11
N VAL A 155 52.31 -31.68 -18.44
CA VAL A 155 53.03 -32.49 -19.44
C VAL A 155 52.97 -31.85 -20.84
N MET A 156 51.81 -31.32 -21.26
CA MET A 156 51.70 -30.64 -22.56
C MET A 156 52.49 -29.33 -22.62
N LYS A 157 52.56 -28.58 -21.51
CA LYS A 157 53.29 -27.31 -21.42
C LYS A 157 54.81 -27.51 -21.46
N ASP A 158 55.30 -28.62 -20.91
CA ASP A 158 56.72 -29.00 -20.99
C ASP A 158 57.12 -29.45 -22.40
N ILE A 159 56.18 -30.01 -23.18
CA ILE A 159 56.42 -30.49 -24.57
C ILE A 159 56.29 -29.36 -25.60
N ASN A 160 55.43 -28.36 -25.38
CA ASN A 160 55.25 -27.20 -26.26
C ASN A 160 55.19 -25.88 -25.46
N PRO A 161 56.33 -25.21 -25.21
CA PRO A 161 56.31 -23.89 -24.60
C PRO A 161 55.96 -22.82 -25.65
N ASP A 162 54.67 -22.55 -25.85
CA ASP A 162 54.22 -21.41 -26.67
C ASP A 162 53.90 -20.17 -25.81
N PRO A 163 54.14 -18.95 -26.33
CA PRO A 163 54.14 -17.73 -25.55
C PRO A 163 52.73 -17.32 -25.13
N THR A 164 52.62 -16.85 -23.89
CA THR A 164 51.39 -16.31 -23.30
C THR A 164 50.79 -15.18 -24.14
N VAL A 165 49.65 -15.43 -24.78
CA VAL A 165 48.79 -14.38 -25.35
C VAL A 165 47.66 -14.10 -24.36
N GLN A 166 47.57 -12.85 -23.90
CA GLN A 166 46.53 -12.37 -22.98
C GLN A 166 45.17 -12.33 -23.70
N GLN A 167 44.17 -13.03 -23.16
CA GLN A 167 42.79 -12.92 -23.64
C GLN A 167 42.11 -11.70 -23.01
N THR A 168 42.30 -10.52 -23.60
CA THR A 168 41.34 -9.42 -23.47
C THR A 168 40.12 -9.75 -24.33
N ALA A 169 38.91 -9.46 -23.80
CA ALA A 169 37.65 -9.69 -24.50
C ALA A 169 37.70 -9.04 -25.90
N MET A 170 37.80 -9.87 -26.93
CA MET A 170 37.84 -9.42 -28.31
C MET A 170 36.44 -8.94 -28.69
N VAL A 171 36.25 -7.62 -28.69
CA VAL A 171 35.17 -6.99 -29.46
C VAL A 171 35.55 -7.25 -30.92
N TYR A 172 34.89 -8.22 -31.55
CA TYR A 172 35.09 -8.49 -32.96
C TYR A 172 34.36 -7.40 -33.74
N GLU A 173 35.11 -6.39 -34.21
CA GLU A 173 34.61 -5.49 -35.23
C GLU A 173 34.48 -6.30 -36.53
N ILE A 174 33.25 -6.48 -37.00
CA ILE A 174 33.00 -7.15 -38.27
C ILE A 174 33.38 -6.13 -39.36
N GLU A 175 34.56 -6.29 -39.94
CA GLU A 175 35.12 -5.35 -40.94
C GLU A 175 34.32 -5.33 -42.25
N ASP A 176 33.67 -6.44 -42.60
CA ASP A 176 32.85 -6.53 -43.80
C ASP A 176 31.41 -6.01 -43.56
N PRO A 177 30.98 -4.93 -44.23
CA PRO A 177 29.65 -4.36 -44.04
C PRO A 177 28.51 -5.32 -44.37
N GLU A 178 28.68 -6.22 -45.33
CA GLU A 178 27.64 -7.21 -45.69
C GLU A 178 27.48 -8.27 -44.60
N GLU A 179 28.59 -8.78 -44.04
CA GLU A 179 28.56 -9.71 -42.93
C GLU A 179 28.01 -9.09 -41.63
N ALA A 180 28.36 -7.84 -41.33
CA ALA A 180 27.83 -7.12 -40.18
C ALA A 180 26.30 -6.96 -40.28
N LEU A 181 25.80 -6.62 -41.46
CA LEU A 181 24.37 -6.52 -41.74
C LEU A 181 23.67 -7.88 -41.59
N ARG A 182 24.30 -8.97 -42.00
CA ARG A 182 23.76 -10.32 -41.84
C ARG A 182 23.63 -10.71 -40.36
N VAL A 183 24.69 -10.55 -39.58
CA VAL A 183 24.71 -10.91 -38.15
C VAL A 183 23.72 -10.05 -37.35
N THR A 184 23.64 -8.75 -37.65
CA THR A 184 22.67 -7.85 -37.00
C THR A 184 21.23 -8.20 -37.37
N LYS A 185 20.95 -8.58 -38.62
CA LYS A 185 19.62 -9.09 -39.02
C LYS A 185 19.25 -10.38 -38.27
N GLU A 186 20.19 -11.29 -38.09
CA GLU A 186 19.96 -12.53 -37.32
C GLU A 186 19.68 -12.22 -35.84
N ALA A 187 20.48 -11.33 -35.24
CA ALA A 187 20.26 -10.88 -33.86
C ALA A 187 18.89 -10.20 -33.70
N LEU A 188 18.52 -9.32 -34.64
CA LEU A 188 17.23 -8.63 -34.63
C LEU A 188 16.06 -9.59 -34.81
N ALA A 189 16.20 -10.59 -35.69
CA ALA A 189 15.20 -11.64 -35.88
C ALA A 189 15.01 -12.46 -34.60
N LEU A 190 16.10 -12.77 -33.88
CA LEU A 190 16.07 -13.46 -32.60
C LEU A 190 15.34 -12.62 -31.54
N VAL A 191 15.67 -11.33 -31.42
CA VAL A 191 14.98 -10.40 -30.50
C VAL A 191 13.50 -10.31 -30.83
N SER A 192 13.14 -10.15 -32.11
CA SER A 192 11.75 -10.10 -32.57
C SER A 192 10.97 -11.37 -32.22
N LYS A 193 11.59 -12.55 -32.41
CA LYS A 193 10.98 -13.84 -32.04
C LYS A 193 10.72 -13.93 -30.54
N LYS A 194 11.67 -13.49 -29.71
CA LYS A 194 11.52 -13.47 -28.24
C LYS A 194 10.44 -12.49 -27.78
N PHE A 195 10.35 -11.32 -28.41
CA PHE A 195 9.34 -10.32 -28.10
C PHE A 195 7.92 -10.76 -28.48
N ARG A 196 7.74 -11.42 -29.62
CA ARG A 196 6.43 -12.00 -29.99
C ARG A 196 6.01 -13.10 -29.02
N ALA A 197 6.94 -13.98 -28.64
CA ALA A 197 6.67 -15.01 -27.65
C ALA A 197 6.24 -14.42 -26.30
N SER A 198 6.92 -13.36 -25.82
CA SER A 198 6.53 -12.71 -24.57
C SER A 198 5.17 -12.03 -24.64
N GLN A 199 4.86 -11.32 -25.73
CA GLN A 199 3.53 -10.71 -25.92
C GLN A 199 2.43 -11.76 -25.96
N GLN A 200 2.66 -12.90 -26.61
CA GLN A 200 1.70 -13.99 -26.65
C GLN A 200 1.46 -14.55 -25.23
N THR A 201 2.52 -14.80 -24.46
CA THR A 201 2.40 -15.22 -23.06
C THR A 201 1.62 -14.21 -22.21
N VAL A 202 1.84 -12.91 -22.39
CA VAL A 202 1.08 -11.87 -21.68
C VAL A 202 -0.40 -11.89 -22.09
N ARG A 203 -0.71 -11.97 -23.40
CA ARG A 203 -2.09 -12.03 -23.90
C ARG A 203 -2.83 -13.28 -23.45
N GLU A 204 -2.17 -14.44 -23.42
CA GLU A 204 -2.75 -15.69 -22.92
C GLU A 204 -3.09 -15.59 -21.43
N ASN A 205 -2.16 -15.07 -20.62
CA ASN A 205 -2.41 -14.88 -19.19
C ASN A 205 -3.52 -13.85 -18.94
N MET A 206 -3.54 -12.73 -19.67
CA MET A 206 -4.59 -11.71 -19.55
C MET A 206 -5.97 -12.20 -20.02
N GLY A 207 -6.06 -12.92 -21.15
CA GLY A 207 -7.32 -13.49 -21.62
C GLY A 207 -7.86 -14.61 -20.72
N SER A 208 -6.98 -15.30 -20.00
CA SER A 208 -7.39 -16.27 -18.96
C SER A 208 -7.98 -15.56 -17.74
N LEU A 209 -7.46 -14.39 -17.36
CA LEU A 209 -8.00 -13.56 -16.30
C LEU A 209 -9.38 -12.97 -16.66
N GLU A 210 -9.56 -12.51 -17.90
CA GLU A 210 -10.86 -12.02 -18.40
C GLU A 210 -11.94 -13.11 -18.32
N LYS A 211 -11.63 -14.33 -18.78
CA LYS A 211 -12.55 -15.47 -18.68
C LYS A 211 -12.87 -15.82 -17.24
N ALA A 212 -11.90 -15.77 -16.33
CA ALA A 212 -12.12 -16.03 -14.91
C ALA A 212 -12.99 -14.95 -14.24
N ALA A 213 -12.90 -13.69 -14.69
CA ALA A 213 -13.73 -12.59 -14.19
C ALA A 213 -15.19 -12.66 -14.66
N ILE A 214 -15.48 -13.29 -15.81
CA ILE A 214 -16.85 -13.46 -16.36
C ILE A 214 -17.65 -14.55 -15.60
N PHE A 215 -17.01 -15.39 -14.78
CA PHE A 215 -17.67 -16.43 -13.97
C PHE A 215 -17.97 -16.03 -12.52
N LYS A 216 -18.03 -14.73 -12.23
CA LYS A 216 -18.45 -14.19 -10.92
C LYS A 216 -19.71 -13.35 -11.09
#